data_AF-A0A2T4SCN9-F1
#
_entry.id   AF-A0A2T4SCN9-F1
#
_cell.length_a   1.000
_cell.length_b   1.000
_cell.length_c   1.000
_cell.angle_alpha   90.00
_cell.angle_beta   90.00
_cell.angle_gamma   90.00
#
_symmetry.space_group_name_H-M   'P 1'
#
loop_
_entity.id
_entity.type
_entity.pdbx_description
1 polymer ?
#
loop_
_entity_poly.entity_id
_entity_poly.type
_entity_poly.pdbx_seq_one_letter_code
_entity_poly.pdbx_strand_id
1 'polypeptide(L)'
;MSEYLKEINEFWQEYMAQYNSIYDLDTLNKMVKNNDTTAFLHPQDLAYLKKHFGDNFSEIPRFKKMVDYANGKVKINKNRQRVVQENAEISPAIARPYFGNPESADIVILKKQAENDFKINDPNLPVEVVLRYRNRVLSDIQGKLKMNGQKIFLPYLDRHCWFEKYLYSNGSILKQFRINPNRVMVMNFFPYQTGHTAGLPKDFLTFNHYLPSQEMNFELMLKIINDEKPRIYIVSEEELFISIFKNFADSELYQYLVENLFVLSSKQNRHITVCNVLSYKEHITRLRKKETLSKTDYYNWNKQQKIERDQGNSDFIQKLKAIQRPAELLH
;
A
#
# COMPACT_ATOMS: atom_id res chain seq x y z
N MET A 1 -10.34 19.88 -13.00
CA MET A 1 -9.55 18.99 -12.13
C MET A 1 -9.35 19.75 -10.84
N SER A 2 -9.53 19.14 -9.67
CA SER A 2 -9.32 19.84 -8.40
C SER A 2 -7.88 20.34 -8.32
N GLU A 3 -7.70 21.62 -7.99
CA GLU A 3 -6.39 22.24 -7.84
C GLU A 3 -5.56 21.56 -6.75
N TYR A 4 -6.24 21.02 -5.73
CA TYR A 4 -5.67 20.28 -4.61
C TYR A 4 -4.79 19.09 -5.02
N LEU A 5 -5.16 18.34 -6.07
CA LEU A 5 -4.38 17.18 -6.57
C LEU A 5 -3.73 17.41 -7.93
N LYS A 6 -3.71 18.65 -8.44
CA LYS A 6 -3.25 18.92 -9.81
C LYS A 6 -1.84 18.39 -10.06
N GLU A 7 -0.88 18.81 -9.24
CA GLU A 7 0.54 18.40 -9.33
C GLU A 7 0.72 16.88 -9.20
N ILE A 8 0.02 16.26 -8.24
CA ILE A 8 0.06 14.81 -8.02
C ILE A 8 -0.45 14.07 -9.26
N ASN A 9 -1.57 14.52 -9.82
CA ASN A 9 -2.20 13.89 -10.97
C ASN A 9 -1.37 14.10 -12.24
N GLU A 10 -0.82 15.30 -12.45
CA GLU A 10 0.06 15.61 -13.58
C GLU A 10 1.31 14.73 -13.54
N PHE A 11 1.99 14.64 -12.39
CA PHE A 11 3.13 13.73 -12.23
C PHE A 11 2.76 12.29 -12.58
N TRP A 12 1.70 11.73 -11.97
CA TRP A 12 1.34 10.33 -12.22
C TRP A 12 0.83 10.10 -13.65
N GLN A 13 0.25 11.11 -14.29
CA GLN A 13 -0.11 11.02 -15.71
C GLN A 13 1.13 10.96 -16.60
N GLU A 14 2.08 11.87 -16.42
CA GLU A 14 3.34 11.88 -17.18
C GLU A 14 4.16 10.61 -16.93
N TYR A 15 4.30 10.24 -15.67
CA TYR A 15 4.98 9.04 -15.24
C TYR A 15 4.33 7.79 -15.84
N MET A 16 2.99 7.68 -15.83
CA MET A 16 2.32 6.52 -16.42
C MET A 16 2.16 6.58 -17.94
N ALA A 17 2.33 7.73 -18.58
CA ALA A 17 2.22 7.87 -20.03
C ALA A 17 3.31 7.07 -20.75
N GLN A 18 4.51 7.03 -20.18
CA GLN A 18 5.63 6.26 -20.72
C GLN A 18 5.47 4.76 -20.43
N TYR A 19 4.59 4.37 -19.51
CA TYR A 19 4.43 2.99 -19.08
C TYR A 19 4.01 2.05 -20.22
N ASN A 20 3.08 2.49 -21.08
CA ASN A 20 2.61 1.67 -22.21
C ASN A 20 3.71 1.42 -23.25
N SER A 21 4.63 2.37 -23.45
CA SER A 21 5.76 2.22 -24.38
C SER A 21 6.95 1.47 -23.78
N ILE A 22 7.14 1.55 -22.46
CA ILE A 22 8.27 0.90 -21.77
C ILE A 22 7.96 -0.57 -21.44
N TYR A 23 6.68 -0.92 -21.30
CA TYR A 23 6.24 -2.26 -20.88
C TYR A 23 5.27 -2.91 -21.87
N ASP A 24 5.31 -2.52 -23.15
CA ASP A 24 4.70 -3.32 -24.21
C ASP A 24 5.42 -4.67 -24.37
N LEU A 25 4.76 -5.61 -25.05
CA LEU A 25 5.28 -6.98 -25.20
C LEU A 25 6.65 -7.00 -25.88
N ASP A 26 6.87 -6.11 -26.85
CA ASP A 26 8.10 -6.08 -27.64
C ASP A 26 9.28 -5.56 -26.82
N THR A 27 9.05 -4.55 -25.97
CA THR A 27 10.03 -3.99 -25.04
C THR A 27 10.32 -4.96 -23.90
N LEU A 28 9.29 -5.62 -23.35
CA LEU A 28 9.48 -6.69 -22.37
C LEU A 28 10.33 -7.84 -22.94
N ASN A 29 10.07 -8.26 -24.17
CA ASN A 29 10.87 -9.29 -24.85
C ASN A 29 12.33 -8.85 -25.04
N LYS A 30 12.58 -7.59 -25.40
CA LYS A 30 13.93 -7.03 -25.50
C LYS A 30 14.63 -6.97 -24.14
N MET A 31 13.92 -6.58 -23.08
CA MET A 31 14.45 -6.57 -21.70
C MET A 31 14.88 -7.97 -21.24
N VAL A 32 14.05 -8.99 -21.50
CA VAL A 32 14.39 -10.40 -21.21
C VAL A 32 15.61 -10.84 -22.01
N LYS A 33 15.63 -10.58 -23.34
CA LYS A 33 16.76 -10.95 -24.22
C LYS A 33 18.08 -10.30 -23.80
N ASN A 34 18.02 -9.05 -23.34
CA ASN A 34 19.18 -8.27 -22.92
C ASN A 34 19.55 -8.48 -21.44
N ASN A 35 18.76 -9.26 -20.69
CA ASN A 35 18.92 -9.46 -19.25
C ASN A 35 18.96 -8.13 -18.46
N ASP A 36 18.16 -7.14 -18.87
CA ASP A 36 18.13 -5.81 -18.25
C ASP A 36 17.53 -5.88 -16.85
N THR A 37 18.40 -5.81 -15.84
CA THR A 37 18.02 -5.85 -14.42
C THR A 37 17.43 -4.53 -13.92
N THR A 38 17.51 -3.45 -14.67
CA THR A 38 16.91 -2.17 -14.27
C THR A 38 15.52 -1.95 -14.83
N ALA A 39 15.03 -2.86 -15.66
CA ALA A 39 13.76 -2.79 -16.37
C ALA A 39 12.53 -2.49 -15.49
N PHE A 40 12.49 -2.90 -14.22
CA PHE A 40 11.36 -2.59 -13.33
C PHE A 40 11.31 -1.14 -12.86
N LEU A 41 12.41 -0.40 -12.96
CA LEU A 41 12.48 1.01 -12.59
C LEU A 41 11.92 1.85 -13.73
N HIS A 42 11.03 2.77 -13.39
CA HIS A 42 10.61 3.80 -14.32
C HIS A 42 11.82 4.67 -14.71
N PRO A 43 11.92 5.16 -15.97
CA PRO A 43 13.09 5.92 -16.43
C PRO A 43 13.45 7.12 -15.57
N GLN A 44 12.46 7.82 -15.02
CA GLN A 44 12.71 8.94 -14.11
C GLN A 44 13.44 8.50 -12.83
N ASP A 45 13.02 7.37 -12.25
CA ASP A 45 13.63 6.83 -11.04
C ASP A 45 14.98 6.17 -11.34
N LEU A 46 15.13 5.54 -12.51
CA LEU A 46 16.41 5.02 -12.99
C LEU A 46 17.42 6.16 -13.19
N ALA A 47 17.01 7.25 -13.82
CA ALA A 47 17.84 8.44 -14.03
C ALA A 47 18.27 9.06 -12.69
N TYR A 48 17.35 9.14 -11.72
CA TYR A 48 17.67 9.57 -10.36
C TYR A 48 18.74 8.67 -9.74
N LEU A 49 18.57 7.36 -9.77
CA LEU A 49 19.53 6.42 -9.18
C LEU A 49 20.92 6.54 -9.84
N LYS A 50 20.97 6.65 -11.17
CA LYS A 50 22.24 6.83 -11.89
C LYS A 50 22.92 8.15 -11.54
N LYS A 51 22.15 9.25 -11.47
CA LYS A 51 22.67 10.56 -11.10
C LYS A 51 23.27 10.59 -9.69
N HIS A 52 22.64 9.90 -8.74
CA HIS A 52 23.02 9.97 -7.32
C HIS A 52 23.95 8.85 -6.86
N PHE A 53 23.99 7.71 -7.55
CA PHE A 53 24.75 6.53 -7.15
C PHE A 53 25.65 5.95 -8.24
N GLY A 54 25.71 6.58 -9.42
CA GLY A 54 26.52 6.15 -10.57
C GLY A 54 25.83 5.11 -11.45
N ASP A 55 26.33 4.93 -12.68
CA ASP A 55 25.78 3.95 -13.64
C ASP A 55 25.90 2.49 -13.16
N ASN A 56 26.86 2.21 -12.28
CA ASN A 56 27.08 0.89 -11.67
C ASN A 56 26.30 0.68 -10.36
N PHE A 57 25.29 1.50 -10.05
CA PHE A 57 24.52 1.38 -8.80
C PHE A 57 23.95 -0.03 -8.60
N SER A 58 23.62 -0.75 -9.68
CA SER A 58 23.11 -2.13 -9.64
C SER A 58 24.11 -3.16 -9.09
N GLU A 59 25.40 -2.82 -9.02
CA GLU A 59 26.45 -3.65 -8.43
C GLU A 59 26.59 -3.43 -6.91
N ILE A 60 26.10 -2.30 -6.41
CA ILE A 60 26.11 -2.01 -4.98
C ILE A 60 25.16 -3.02 -4.29
N PRO A 61 25.62 -3.79 -3.29
CA PRO A 61 24.88 -4.94 -2.75
C PRO A 61 23.42 -4.68 -2.36
N ARG A 62 23.12 -3.50 -1.80
CA ARG A 62 21.76 -3.09 -1.41
C ARG A 62 20.83 -2.86 -2.60
N PHE A 63 21.33 -2.22 -3.65
CA PHE A 63 20.57 -1.96 -4.89
C PHE A 63 20.43 -3.24 -5.69
N LYS A 64 21.49 -4.04 -5.80
CA LYS A 64 21.47 -5.38 -6.40
C LYS A 64 20.36 -6.24 -5.80
N LYS A 65 20.29 -6.29 -4.47
CA LYS A 65 19.24 -7.02 -3.74
C LYS A 65 17.85 -6.53 -4.11
N MET A 66 17.60 -5.21 -4.07
CA MET A 66 16.31 -4.62 -4.46
C MET A 66 15.94 -5.00 -5.90
N VAL A 67 16.90 -4.84 -6.81
CA VAL A 67 16.78 -5.12 -8.24
C VAL A 67 16.41 -6.58 -8.50
N ASP A 68 17.11 -7.51 -7.85
CA ASP A 68 16.85 -8.95 -8.01
C ASP A 68 15.46 -9.35 -7.48
N TYR A 69 14.98 -8.71 -6.41
CA TYR A 69 13.63 -8.94 -5.89
C TYR A 69 12.54 -8.32 -6.74
N ALA A 70 12.69 -7.06 -7.16
CA ALA A 70 11.67 -6.34 -7.92
C ALA A 70 11.49 -6.90 -9.34
N ASN A 71 12.53 -7.52 -9.91
CA ASN A 71 12.43 -8.28 -11.16
C ASN A 71 11.86 -9.69 -11.00
N GLY A 72 11.64 -10.15 -9.76
CA GLY A 72 11.21 -11.51 -9.47
C GLY A 72 12.27 -12.58 -9.69
N LYS A 73 13.53 -12.21 -9.98
CA LYS A 73 14.65 -13.14 -10.23
C LYS A 73 14.91 -14.06 -9.05
N VAL A 74 14.68 -13.57 -7.83
CA VAL A 74 14.80 -14.34 -6.59
C VAL A 74 13.44 -14.48 -5.93
N LYS A 75 12.98 -15.72 -5.71
CA LYS A 75 11.79 -16.01 -4.90
C LYS A 75 12.21 -16.65 -3.59
N ILE A 76 11.57 -16.25 -2.48
CA ILE A 76 11.75 -16.83 -1.15
C ILE A 76 10.49 -17.59 -0.76
N ASN A 77 10.61 -18.65 0.04
CA ASN A 77 9.46 -19.34 0.60
C ASN A 77 8.56 -18.38 1.41
N LYS A 78 7.30 -18.76 1.63
CA LYS A 78 6.30 -17.97 2.38
C LYS A 78 6.80 -17.55 3.78
N ASN A 79 7.70 -18.34 4.36
CA ASN A 79 8.29 -18.12 5.69
C ASN A 79 9.54 -17.24 5.68
N ARG A 80 9.98 -16.74 4.51
CA ARG A 80 11.09 -15.80 4.33
C ARG A 80 12.47 -16.30 4.81
N GLN A 81 12.65 -17.61 4.83
CA GLN A 81 13.85 -18.25 5.39
C GLN A 81 14.76 -18.87 4.33
N ARG A 82 14.25 -19.18 3.13
CA ARG A 82 15.02 -19.87 2.09
C ARG A 82 14.63 -19.38 0.71
N VAL A 83 15.64 -19.12 -0.13
CA VAL A 83 15.45 -18.92 -1.57
C VAL A 83 14.89 -20.22 -2.15
N VAL A 84 13.77 -20.11 -2.86
CA VAL A 84 13.08 -21.24 -3.52
C VAL A 84 13.24 -21.22 -5.03
N GLN A 85 13.68 -20.10 -5.61
CA GLN A 85 14.00 -20.00 -7.03
C GLN A 85 15.00 -18.86 -7.23
N GLU A 86 16.05 -19.13 -8.00
CA GLU A 86 17.00 -18.14 -8.52
C GLU A 86 16.87 -18.10 -10.05
N ASN A 87 17.12 -16.92 -10.64
CA ASN A 87 17.09 -16.69 -12.09
C ASN A 87 15.73 -16.94 -12.76
N ALA A 88 14.63 -16.58 -12.09
CA ALA A 88 13.32 -16.55 -12.76
C ALA A 88 13.28 -15.51 -13.91
N GLU A 89 12.39 -15.72 -14.88
CA GLU A 89 12.12 -14.75 -15.95
C GLU A 89 11.75 -13.38 -15.39
N ILE A 90 12.28 -12.32 -16.02
CA ILE A 90 12.08 -10.94 -15.59
C ILE A 90 10.60 -10.56 -15.77
N SER A 91 9.95 -10.18 -14.67
CA SER A 91 8.57 -9.67 -14.66
C SER A 91 8.55 -8.34 -13.91
N PRO A 92 8.75 -7.20 -14.61
CA PRO A 92 8.90 -5.91 -13.95
C PRO A 92 7.62 -5.48 -13.21
N ALA A 93 7.80 -4.84 -12.07
CA ALA A 93 6.72 -4.26 -11.29
C ALA A 93 6.09 -3.06 -11.99
N ILE A 94 4.78 -2.88 -11.85
CA ILE A 94 4.12 -1.60 -12.15
C ILE A 94 4.18 -0.77 -10.88
N ALA A 95 4.67 0.47 -10.98
CA ALA A 95 4.52 1.44 -9.91
C ALA A 95 3.03 1.62 -9.59
N ARG A 96 2.61 1.26 -8.36
CA ARG A 96 1.21 1.37 -7.93
C ARG A 96 1.14 2.33 -6.75
N PRO A 97 0.84 3.63 -6.97
CA PRO A 97 0.93 4.62 -5.91
C PRO A 97 -0.25 4.55 -4.93
N TYR A 98 -1.47 4.43 -5.44
CA TYR A 98 -2.66 4.28 -4.62
C TYR A 98 -3.86 3.84 -5.46
N PHE A 99 -4.90 3.35 -4.78
CA PHE A 99 -6.23 3.09 -5.31
C PHE A 99 -7.24 3.95 -4.54
N GLY A 100 -8.23 4.51 -5.24
CA GLY A 100 -9.30 5.32 -4.64
C GLY A 100 -9.10 6.82 -4.82
N ASN A 101 -9.94 7.62 -4.15
CA ASN A 101 -9.97 9.07 -4.31
C ASN A 101 -9.53 9.78 -3.02
N PRO A 102 -8.38 10.48 -3.01
CA PRO A 102 -7.89 11.20 -1.83
C PRO A 102 -8.86 12.27 -1.30
N GLU A 103 -9.64 12.88 -2.19
CA GLU A 103 -10.55 13.97 -1.84
C GLU A 103 -11.77 13.50 -1.05
N SER A 104 -12.25 12.29 -1.34
CA SER A 104 -13.46 11.70 -0.76
C SER A 104 -13.18 10.58 0.25
N ALA A 105 -11.92 10.19 0.45
CA ALA A 105 -11.56 9.12 1.36
C ALA A 105 -11.68 9.57 2.83
N ASP A 106 -12.46 8.83 3.62
CA ASP A 106 -12.49 8.96 5.07
C ASP A 106 -11.58 7.93 5.76
N ILE A 107 -11.25 6.85 5.05
CA ILE A 107 -10.35 5.79 5.53
C ILE A 107 -9.19 5.66 4.55
N VAL A 108 -7.98 5.83 5.07
CA VAL A 108 -6.73 5.67 4.32
C VAL A 108 -5.97 4.47 4.87
N ILE A 109 -5.86 3.43 4.04
CA ILE A 109 -5.15 2.21 4.39
C ILE A 109 -3.74 2.31 3.83
N LEU A 110 -2.78 2.46 4.74
CA LEU A 110 -1.37 2.58 4.48
C LEU A 110 -0.75 1.18 4.44
N LYS A 111 -0.41 0.72 3.23
CA LYS A 111 0.25 -0.56 3.02
C LYS A 111 1.65 -0.34 2.49
N LYS A 112 2.53 -1.26 2.87
CA LYS A 112 3.87 -1.36 2.30
C LYS A 112 3.86 -1.84 0.83
N GLN A 113 2.85 -2.64 0.47
CA GLN A 113 2.68 -3.20 -0.87
C GLN A 113 1.20 -3.13 -1.27
N ALA A 114 0.92 -2.98 -2.56
CA ALA A 114 -0.35 -3.41 -3.11
C ALA A 114 -0.46 -4.94 -2.94
N GLU A 115 -1.61 -5.46 -2.54
CA GLU A 115 -1.78 -6.91 -2.53
C GLU A 115 -1.59 -7.43 -3.96
N ASN A 116 -0.72 -8.43 -4.13
CA ASN A 116 -0.40 -9.11 -5.40
C ASN A 116 -1.58 -9.91 -5.96
N ASP A 117 -2.79 -9.38 -5.85
CA ASP A 117 -4.00 -10.17 -6.00
C ASP A 117 -4.64 -9.98 -7.39
N PHE A 118 -4.22 -8.97 -8.16
CA PHE A 118 -4.14 -9.15 -9.60
C PHE A 118 -2.95 -10.08 -9.84
N LYS A 119 -3.14 -11.41 -9.74
CA LYS A 119 -2.15 -12.36 -10.23
C LYS A 119 -2.05 -12.23 -11.75
N ILE A 120 -1.48 -11.14 -12.25
CA ILE A 120 -1.08 -10.98 -13.65
C ILE A 120 0.03 -11.97 -14.05
N ASN A 121 0.57 -12.68 -13.06
CA ASN A 121 1.66 -13.64 -13.20
C ASN A 121 1.21 -15.07 -12.86
N ASP A 122 -0.10 -15.38 -12.90
CA ASP A 122 -0.51 -16.78 -12.94
C ASP A 122 -0.17 -17.33 -14.33
N PRO A 123 0.72 -18.32 -14.46
CA PRO A 123 1.12 -18.84 -15.76
C PRO A 123 -0.05 -19.48 -16.53
N ASN A 124 -1.17 -19.76 -15.87
CA ASN A 124 -2.37 -20.32 -16.49
C ASN A 124 -3.37 -19.27 -16.97
N LEU A 125 -3.10 -17.97 -16.77
CA LEU A 125 -3.98 -16.92 -17.27
C LEU A 125 -3.68 -16.61 -18.74
N PRO A 126 -4.73 -16.46 -19.59
CA PRO A 126 -4.54 -15.99 -20.96
C PRO A 126 -3.86 -14.62 -20.99
N VAL A 127 -2.94 -14.41 -21.95
CA VAL A 127 -2.20 -13.14 -22.14
C VAL A 127 -3.14 -11.94 -22.24
N GLU A 128 -4.26 -12.08 -22.95
CA GLU A 128 -5.27 -11.03 -23.10
C GLU A 128 -5.88 -10.60 -21.75
N VAL A 129 -6.09 -11.55 -20.84
CA VAL A 129 -6.61 -11.29 -19.49
C VAL A 129 -5.57 -10.55 -18.66
N VAL A 130 -4.29 -10.93 -18.77
CA VAL A 130 -3.17 -10.25 -18.12
C VAL A 130 -3.06 -8.80 -18.60
N LEU A 131 -3.08 -8.56 -19.91
CA LEU A 131 -3.03 -7.22 -20.51
C LEU A 131 -4.24 -6.37 -20.08
N ARG A 132 -5.44 -6.95 -20.06
CA ARG A 132 -6.65 -6.27 -19.57
C ARG A 132 -6.50 -5.83 -18.11
N TYR A 133 -5.99 -6.68 -17.23
CA TYR A 133 -5.77 -6.30 -15.83
C TYR A 133 -4.71 -5.21 -15.68
N ARG A 134 -3.60 -5.28 -16.42
CA ARG A 134 -2.58 -4.22 -16.43
C ARG A 134 -3.17 -2.89 -16.87
N ASN A 135 -3.90 -2.85 -17.98
CA ASN A 135 -4.57 -1.65 -18.48
C ASN A 135 -5.59 -1.08 -17.49
N ARG A 136 -6.27 -1.94 -16.72
CA ARG A 136 -7.19 -1.51 -15.65
C ARG A 136 -6.47 -0.87 -14.47
N VAL A 137 -5.37 -1.45 -14.01
CA VAL A 137 -4.55 -0.84 -12.95
C VAL A 137 -4.05 0.54 -13.38
N LEU A 138 -3.55 0.66 -14.62
CA LEU A 138 -3.12 1.95 -15.18
C LEU A 138 -4.30 2.94 -15.26
N SER A 139 -5.49 2.48 -15.67
CA SER A 139 -6.68 3.33 -15.74
C SER A 139 -7.16 3.83 -14.37
N ASP A 140 -7.04 3.02 -13.31
CA ASP A 140 -7.34 3.43 -11.92
C ASP A 140 -6.37 4.52 -11.48
N ILE A 141 -5.07 4.27 -11.63
CA ILE A 141 -4.01 5.19 -11.20
C ILE A 141 -4.18 6.54 -11.91
N GLN A 142 -4.41 6.50 -13.23
CA GLN A 142 -4.64 7.69 -14.06
C GLN A 142 -5.98 8.40 -13.78
N GLY A 143 -6.86 7.83 -12.95
CA GLY A 143 -8.17 8.40 -12.64
C GLY A 143 -9.08 8.54 -13.88
N LYS A 144 -8.86 7.69 -14.89
CA LYS A 144 -9.62 7.71 -16.16
C LYS A 144 -11.07 7.33 -15.97
N LEU A 145 -11.34 6.47 -14.99
CA LEU A 145 -12.69 6.04 -14.66
C LEU A 145 -13.28 6.95 -13.59
N LYS A 146 -14.36 7.62 -13.97
CA LYS A 146 -15.06 8.60 -13.14
C LYS A 146 -16.54 8.27 -13.05
N MET A 147 -17.13 8.52 -11.89
CA MET A 147 -18.58 8.51 -11.67
C MET A 147 -18.95 9.88 -11.12
N ASN A 148 -19.91 10.56 -11.75
CA ASN A 148 -20.29 11.95 -11.41
C ASN A 148 -19.07 12.89 -11.34
N GLY A 149 -18.11 12.73 -12.24
CA GLY A 149 -16.88 13.54 -12.31
C GLY A 149 -15.79 13.20 -11.27
N GLN A 150 -16.04 12.26 -10.35
CA GLN A 150 -15.10 11.86 -9.30
C GLN A 150 -14.41 10.53 -9.60
N LYS A 151 -13.14 10.39 -9.21
CA LYS A 151 -12.39 9.13 -9.28
C LYS A 151 -13.10 8.08 -8.40
N ILE A 152 -13.25 6.88 -8.93
CA ILE A 152 -13.87 5.74 -8.24
C ILE A 152 -12.83 4.71 -7.81
N PHE A 153 -13.19 3.88 -6.84
CA PHE A 153 -12.36 2.79 -6.36
C PHE A 153 -12.57 1.54 -7.23
N LEU A 154 -11.76 1.34 -8.28
CA LEU A 154 -11.97 0.21 -9.21
C LEU A 154 -12.00 -1.18 -8.56
N PRO A 155 -11.20 -1.49 -7.51
CA PRO A 155 -11.28 -2.79 -6.85
C PRO A 155 -12.69 -3.12 -6.34
N TYR A 156 -13.50 -2.11 -6.02
CA TYR A 156 -14.90 -2.29 -5.66
C TYR A 156 -15.77 -2.62 -6.87
N LEU A 157 -15.68 -1.85 -7.95
CA LEU A 157 -16.47 -2.08 -9.17
C LEU A 157 -16.20 -3.44 -9.79
N ASP A 158 -14.93 -3.85 -9.78
CA ASP A 158 -14.49 -5.12 -10.33
C ASP A 158 -14.74 -6.31 -9.39
N ARG A 159 -15.31 -6.08 -8.20
CA ARG A 159 -15.49 -7.09 -7.16
C ARG A 159 -14.19 -7.87 -6.94
N HIS A 160 -13.10 -7.14 -6.81
CA HIS A 160 -11.80 -7.76 -6.81
C HIS A 160 -11.68 -8.72 -5.61
N CYS A 161 -11.22 -9.95 -5.86
CA CYS A 161 -11.10 -10.99 -4.84
C CYS A 161 -10.40 -10.54 -3.54
N TRP A 162 -9.33 -9.75 -3.61
CA TRP A 162 -8.66 -9.21 -2.42
C TRP A 162 -9.49 -8.18 -1.67
N PHE A 163 -10.15 -7.29 -2.41
CA PHE A 163 -11.01 -6.28 -1.84
C PHE A 163 -12.17 -6.97 -1.11
N GLU A 164 -12.85 -7.89 -1.79
CA GLU A 164 -13.95 -8.67 -1.21
C GLU A 164 -13.49 -9.58 -0.08
N LYS A 165 -12.27 -10.11 -0.12
CA LYS A 165 -11.76 -10.99 0.93
C LYS A 165 -11.29 -10.23 2.15
N TYR A 166 -10.46 -9.21 1.98
CA TYR A 166 -9.70 -8.59 3.08
C TYR A 166 -10.28 -7.26 3.54
N LEU A 167 -10.83 -6.43 2.64
CA LEU A 167 -11.36 -5.11 2.97
C LEU A 167 -12.88 -5.09 3.16
N TYR A 168 -13.63 -5.89 2.41
CA TYR A 168 -15.09 -5.79 2.32
C TYR A 168 -15.80 -7.15 2.32
N SER A 169 -15.25 -8.11 3.06
CA SER A 169 -15.90 -9.42 3.29
C SER A 169 -17.09 -9.29 4.23
N ASN A 170 -17.89 -10.36 4.36
CA ASN A 170 -19.00 -10.40 5.32
C ASN A 170 -18.52 -10.23 6.78
N GLY A 171 -17.28 -10.63 7.07
CA GLY A 171 -16.66 -10.40 8.38
C GLY A 171 -16.00 -9.02 8.53
N SER A 172 -15.94 -8.20 7.48
CA SER A 172 -15.33 -6.88 7.53
C SER A 172 -16.23 -5.89 8.25
N ILE A 173 -15.63 -5.16 9.19
CA ILE A 173 -16.32 -4.08 9.91
C ILE A 173 -16.68 -2.91 8.99
N LEU A 174 -15.94 -2.69 7.91
CA LEU A 174 -16.27 -1.66 6.92
C LEU A 174 -17.62 -1.95 6.25
N LYS A 175 -17.87 -3.22 5.92
CA LYS A 175 -19.14 -3.68 5.34
C LYS A 175 -20.27 -3.64 6.36
N GLN A 176 -20.01 -4.04 7.61
CA GLN A 176 -20.99 -3.98 8.69
C GLN A 176 -21.46 -2.55 8.98
N PHE A 177 -20.55 -1.57 8.95
CA PHE A 177 -20.86 -0.15 9.08
C PHE A 177 -21.37 0.51 7.79
N ARG A 178 -21.52 -0.26 6.70
CA ARG A 178 -21.96 0.23 5.38
C ARG A 178 -21.11 1.39 4.87
N ILE A 179 -19.80 1.36 5.12
CA ILE A 179 -18.87 2.35 4.60
C ILE A 179 -18.82 2.22 3.07
N ASN A 180 -19.17 3.28 2.34
CA ASN A 180 -19.08 3.30 0.89
C ASN A 180 -17.63 3.01 0.46
N PRO A 181 -17.35 1.98 -0.36
CA PRO A 181 -15.99 1.66 -0.80
C PRO A 181 -15.27 2.79 -1.53
N ASN A 182 -15.99 3.72 -2.18
CA ASN A 182 -15.39 4.91 -2.80
C ASN A 182 -14.88 5.95 -1.77
N ARG A 183 -15.21 5.76 -0.49
CA ARG A 183 -14.69 6.52 0.66
C ARG A 183 -13.48 5.84 1.31
N VAL A 184 -12.97 4.76 0.71
CA VAL A 184 -11.77 4.05 1.13
C VAL A 184 -10.67 4.26 0.10
N MET A 185 -9.48 4.59 0.58
CA MET A 185 -8.27 4.67 -0.21
C MET A 185 -7.25 3.66 0.30
N VAL A 186 -6.54 3.02 -0.62
CA VAL A 186 -5.36 2.21 -0.29
C VAL A 186 -4.15 2.90 -0.88
N MET A 187 -3.24 3.34 -0.02
CA MET A 187 -2.01 4.00 -0.41
C MET A 187 -0.84 3.04 -0.27
N ASN A 188 -0.01 2.99 -1.30
CA ASN A 188 1.19 2.20 -1.31
C ASN A 188 2.40 3.13 -1.38
N PHE A 189 3.12 3.22 -0.27
CA PHE A 189 4.24 4.14 -0.15
C PHE A 189 5.41 3.76 -1.08
N PHE A 190 5.58 2.47 -1.36
CA PHE A 190 6.68 1.97 -2.19
C PHE A 190 6.18 1.48 -3.55
N PRO A 191 6.37 2.28 -4.62
CA PRO A 191 5.74 2.00 -5.91
C PRO A 191 6.17 0.65 -6.51
N TYR A 192 7.41 0.22 -6.31
CA TYR A 192 8.00 -0.96 -6.97
C TYR A 192 7.90 -2.29 -6.21
N GLN A 193 7.18 -2.36 -5.10
CA GLN A 193 7.17 -3.59 -4.31
C GLN A 193 6.30 -4.70 -4.93
N THR A 194 6.95 -5.80 -5.31
CA THR A 194 6.30 -7.04 -5.75
C THR A 194 6.31 -8.08 -4.62
N GLY A 195 5.17 -8.21 -3.93
CA GLY A 195 4.88 -9.36 -3.06
C GLY A 195 5.61 -9.45 -1.72
N HIS A 196 5.27 -10.52 -0.98
CA HIS A 196 5.83 -10.86 0.34
C HIS A 196 7.33 -11.19 0.34
N THR A 197 7.98 -11.10 -0.82
CA THR A 197 9.38 -11.40 -1.09
C THR A 197 10.23 -10.16 -0.89
N ALA A 198 10.91 -10.17 0.26
CA ALA A 198 11.95 -9.27 0.74
C ALA A 198 11.58 -7.80 0.98
N GLY A 199 11.82 -7.39 2.22
CA GLY A 199 11.82 -5.99 2.58
C GLY A 199 12.80 -5.22 1.71
N LEU A 200 12.43 -3.98 1.40
CA LEU A 200 13.42 -2.94 1.23
C LEU A 200 14.48 -3.12 2.32
N PRO A 201 15.78 -3.09 1.98
CA PRO A 201 16.80 -2.86 2.99
C PRO A 201 16.29 -1.73 3.89
N LYS A 202 16.38 -1.85 5.23
CA LYS A 202 16.05 -0.73 6.13
C LYS A 202 16.74 0.56 5.65
N ASP A 203 17.93 0.39 5.10
CA ASP A 203 18.75 1.41 4.44
C ASP A 203 18.01 2.19 3.34
N PHE A 204 17.03 1.58 2.65
CA PHE A 204 16.18 2.24 1.65
C PHE A 204 15.06 3.10 2.25
N LEU A 205 14.66 2.78 3.48
CA LEU A 205 13.72 3.55 4.28
C LEU A 205 14.42 4.74 4.97
N THR A 206 15.75 4.68 5.06
CA THR A 206 16.60 5.66 5.77
C THR A 206 17.51 6.43 4.84
N PHE A 207 17.34 6.35 3.51
CA PHE A 207 18.08 7.24 2.62
C PHE A 207 17.59 8.68 2.82
N ASN A 208 18.51 9.63 2.83
CA ASN A 208 18.21 11.05 2.60
C ASN A 208 17.90 11.34 1.11
N HIS A 209 17.60 10.30 0.33
CA HIS A 209 17.41 10.33 -1.12
C HIS A 209 16.23 9.43 -1.46
N TYR A 210 15.16 10.03 -1.98
CA TYR A 210 13.92 9.35 -2.32
C TYR A 210 13.77 9.32 -3.84
N LEU A 211 13.26 8.21 -4.37
CA LEU A 211 12.92 8.16 -5.79
C LEU A 211 11.82 9.20 -6.07
N PRO A 212 11.83 9.89 -7.22
CA PRO A 212 10.77 10.81 -7.62
C PRO A 212 9.34 10.25 -7.40
N SER A 213 9.12 8.97 -7.72
CA SER A 213 7.84 8.30 -7.47
C SER A 213 7.47 8.14 -5.97
N GLN A 214 8.47 7.98 -5.11
CA GLN A 214 8.29 7.93 -3.66
C GLN A 214 8.04 9.33 -3.07
N GLU A 215 8.75 10.34 -3.56
CA GLU A 215 8.52 11.74 -3.19
C GLU A 215 7.08 12.15 -3.52
N MET A 216 6.58 11.81 -4.71
CA MET A 216 5.21 12.15 -5.08
C MET A 216 4.15 11.42 -4.24
N ASN A 217 4.43 10.17 -3.84
CA ASN A 217 3.58 9.49 -2.86
C ASN A 217 3.62 10.21 -1.50
N PHE A 218 4.77 10.68 -1.07
CA PHE A 218 4.89 11.43 0.17
C PHE A 218 4.13 12.76 0.12
N GLU A 219 4.27 13.52 -0.96
CA GLU A 219 3.51 14.75 -1.20
C GLU A 219 2.00 14.52 -1.17
N LEU A 220 1.52 13.43 -1.78
CA LEU A 220 0.12 13.05 -1.69
C LEU A 220 -0.30 12.78 -0.24
N MET A 221 0.53 12.10 0.54
CA MET A 221 0.25 11.82 1.94
C MET A 221 0.16 13.12 2.74
N LEU A 222 1.13 14.03 2.59
CA LEU A 222 1.11 15.34 3.25
C LEU A 222 -0.12 16.15 2.87
N LYS A 223 -0.46 16.23 1.57
CA LYS A 223 -1.68 16.91 1.12
C LYS A 223 -2.93 16.31 1.77
N ILE A 224 -3.02 14.98 1.90
CA ILE A 224 -4.15 14.30 2.57
C ILE A 224 -4.20 14.66 4.05
N ILE A 225 -3.06 14.72 4.73
CA ILE A 225 -3.06 14.99 6.17
C ILE A 225 -3.36 16.47 6.46
N ASN A 226 -2.83 17.37 5.62
CA ASN A 226 -2.94 18.82 5.79
C ASN A 226 -4.24 19.42 5.23
N ASP A 227 -5.18 18.64 4.67
CA ASP A 227 -6.46 19.17 4.16
C ASP A 227 -7.55 19.30 5.26
N GLU A 228 -7.16 19.19 6.53
CA GLU A 228 -7.99 19.33 7.74
C GLU A 228 -9.19 18.37 7.84
N LYS A 229 -9.35 17.41 6.93
CA LYS A 229 -10.45 16.44 7.01
C LYS A 229 -10.11 15.33 8.02
N PRO A 230 -11.02 15.04 8.96
CA PRO A 230 -10.81 13.96 9.91
C PRO A 230 -10.85 12.61 9.17
N ARG A 231 -9.74 11.88 9.21
CA ARG A 231 -9.59 10.56 8.58
C ARG A 231 -9.14 9.50 9.56
N ILE A 232 -9.46 8.26 9.22
CA ILE A 232 -8.94 7.08 9.91
C ILE A 232 -7.77 6.53 9.09
N TYR A 233 -6.58 6.46 9.70
CA TYR A 233 -5.40 5.87 9.09
C TYR A 233 -5.20 4.46 9.60
N ILE A 234 -5.05 3.47 8.71
CA ILE A 234 -4.85 2.07 9.09
C ILE A 234 -3.51 1.57 8.51
N VAL A 235 -2.58 1.14 9.37
CA VAL A 235 -1.28 0.59 8.97
C VAL A 235 -1.19 -0.92 9.18
N SER A 236 -0.57 -1.61 8.22
CA SER A 236 -0.21 -3.05 8.36
C SER A 236 1.22 -3.28 8.85
N GLU A 237 2.10 -2.28 8.74
CA GLU A 237 3.50 -2.33 9.17
C GLU A 237 3.83 -1.07 9.98
N GLU A 238 3.41 -1.05 11.24
CA GLU A 238 3.53 0.12 12.12
C GLU A 238 4.94 0.71 12.18
N GLU A 239 5.96 -0.10 12.49
CA GLU A 239 7.35 0.38 12.65
C GLU A 239 7.84 1.18 11.43
N LEU A 240 7.47 0.72 10.23
CA LEU A 240 7.79 1.37 8.98
C LEU A 240 7.13 2.75 8.88
N PHE A 241 5.81 2.81 9.09
CA PHE A 241 5.05 4.06 8.92
C PHE A 241 5.37 5.07 10.02
N ILE A 242 5.61 4.63 11.26
CA ILE A 242 6.08 5.51 12.33
C ILE A 242 7.44 6.11 11.98
N SER A 243 8.37 5.32 11.42
CA SER A 243 9.66 5.84 10.96
C SER A 243 9.51 6.85 9.82
N ILE A 244 8.62 6.60 8.86
CA ILE A 244 8.32 7.53 7.77
C ILE A 244 7.73 8.82 8.35
N PHE A 245 6.73 8.74 9.22
CA PHE A 245 6.13 9.95 9.79
C PHE A 245 7.16 10.75 10.58
N LYS A 246 7.98 10.10 11.41
CA LYS A 246 8.99 10.79 12.21
C LYS A 246 10.04 11.54 11.38
N ASN A 247 10.43 10.98 10.24
CA ASN A 247 11.53 11.55 9.44
C ASN A 247 11.08 12.69 8.51
N PHE A 248 9.77 12.83 8.28
CA PHE A 248 9.29 13.72 7.23
C PHE A 248 8.09 14.58 7.62
N ALA A 249 7.38 14.25 8.69
CA ALA A 249 6.39 15.13 9.27
C ALA A 249 7.07 16.01 10.33
N ASP A 250 6.60 17.25 10.47
CA ASP A 250 6.94 18.03 11.66
C ASP A 250 6.36 17.38 12.92
N SER A 251 6.75 17.87 14.09
CA SER A 251 6.34 17.28 15.37
C SER A 251 4.83 17.30 15.61
N GLU A 252 4.13 18.33 15.12
CA GLU A 252 2.69 18.48 15.30
C GLU A 252 1.95 17.47 14.42
N LEU A 253 2.34 17.39 13.15
CA LEU A 253 1.80 16.46 12.17
C LEU A 253 2.08 15.00 12.55
N TYR A 254 3.28 14.70 13.05
CA TYR A 254 3.63 13.39 13.58
C TYR A 254 2.70 12.99 14.74
N GLN A 255 2.44 13.92 15.67
CA GLN A 255 1.56 13.67 16.80
C GLN A 255 0.12 13.44 16.37
N TYR A 256 -0.40 14.27 15.45
CA TYR A 256 -1.73 14.09 14.85
C TYR A 256 -1.88 12.70 14.21
N LEU A 257 -0.87 12.27 13.44
CA LEU A 257 -0.86 10.96 12.82
C LEU A 257 -0.92 9.86 13.85
N VAL A 258 -0.05 9.89 14.87
CA VAL A 258 -0.03 8.90 15.96
C VAL A 258 -1.38 8.80 16.67
N GLU A 259 -2.10 9.90 16.85
CA GLU A 259 -3.41 9.92 17.51
C GLU A 259 -4.55 9.38 16.65
N ASN A 260 -4.45 9.48 15.33
CA ASN A 260 -5.46 8.98 14.39
C ASN A 260 -5.06 7.66 13.69
N LEU A 261 -3.94 7.08 14.11
CA LEU A 261 -3.38 5.85 13.58
C LEU A 261 -3.99 4.61 14.25
N PHE A 262 -4.39 3.67 13.40
CA PHE A 262 -4.82 2.34 13.79
C PHE A 262 -3.91 1.28 13.19
N VAL A 263 -3.61 0.24 13.96
CA VAL A 263 -2.69 -0.83 13.59
C VAL A 263 -3.46 -2.13 13.37
N LEU A 264 -3.26 -2.74 12.19
CA LEU A 264 -3.69 -4.11 11.92
C LEU A 264 -2.80 -5.09 12.69
N SER A 265 -3.27 -5.49 13.87
CA SER A 265 -2.47 -6.17 14.88
C SER A 265 -2.27 -7.68 14.67
N SER A 266 -2.67 -8.20 13.51
CA SER A 266 -2.51 -9.62 13.15
C SER A 266 -1.74 -9.79 11.85
N LYS A 267 -0.55 -10.39 11.94
CA LYS A 267 0.27 -10.75 10.77
C LYS A 267 -0.39 -11.83 9.89
N GLN A 268 -1.28 -12.65 10.47
CA GLN A 268 -1.96 -13.75 9.78
C GLN A 268 -3.37 -13.37 9.31
N ASN A 269 -4.08 -12.55 10.07
CA ASN A 269 -5.43 -12.13 9.74
C ASN A 269 -5.42 -10.72 9.13
N ARG A 270 -5.57 -10.66 7.82
CA ARG A 270 -5.60 -9.40 7.04
C ARG A 270 -6.99 -8.77 6.97
N HIS A 271 -8.00 -9.38 7.58
CA HIS A 271 -9.35 -8.84 7.59
C HIS A 271 -9.43 -7.64 8.54
N ILE A 272 -10.05 -6.56 8.07
CA ILE A 272 -10.38 -5.39 8.90
C ILE A 272 -11.58 -5.75 9.77
N THR A 273 -11.31 -6.13 11.02
CA THR A 273 -12.33 -6.49 12.01
C THR A 273 -12.14 -5.68 13.30
N VAL A 274 -13.21 -5.56 14.10
CA VAL A 274 -13.19 -4.88 15.42
C VAL A 274 -12.05 -5.39 16.30
N CYS A 275 -11.88 -6.70 16.35
CA CYS A 275 -10.90 -7.34 17.22
C CYS A 275 -9.43 -7.19 16.76
N ASN A 276 -9.19 -6.87 15.49
CA ASN A 276 -7.84 -6.87 14.89
C ASN A 276 -7.27 -5.48 14.63
N VAL A 277 -8.12 -4.45 14.54
CA VAL A 277 -7.71 -3.06 14.33
C VAL A 277 -7.67 -2.35 15.68
N LEU A 278 -6.47 -2.01 16.13
CA LEU A 278 -6.26 -1.37 17.44
C LEU A 278 -5.87 0.08 17.23
N SER A 279 -6.25 0.99 18.13
CA SER A 279 -5.62 2.32 18.13
C SER A 279 -4.13 2.17 18.42
N TYR A 280 -3.30 3.11 17.96
CA TYR A 280 -1.87 3.05 18.20
C TYR A 280 -1.53 2.96 19.71
N LYS A 281 -2.25 3.72 20.54
CA LYS A 281 -2.12 3.70 22.01
C LYS A 281 -2.41 2.31 22.58
N GLU A 282 -3.47 1.66 22.12
CA GLU A 282 -3.83 0.30 22.51
C GLU A 282 -2.77 -0.71 22.04
N HIS A 283 -2.25 -0.56 20.82
CA HIS A 283 -1.21 -1.42 20.27
C HIS A 283 0.06 -1.39 21.14
N ILE A 284 0.55 -0.20 21.48
CA ILE A 284 1.72 -0.04 22.36
C ILE A 284 1.46 -0.65 23.74
N THR A 285 0.27 -0.45 24.31
CA THR A 285 -0.10 -1.08 25.59
C THR A 285 -0.04 -2.60 25.50
N ARG A 286 -0.57 -3.18 24.42
CA ARG A 286 -0.50 -4.62 24.16
C ARG A 286 0.94 -5.12 24.04
N LEU A 287 1.83 -4.40 23.36
CA LEU A 287 3.25 -4.77 23.27
C LEU A 287 3.91 -4.78 24.65
N ARG A 288 3.73 -3.71 25.44
CA ARG A 288 4.24 -3.63 26.81
C ARG A 288 3.72 -4.77 27.68
N LYS A 289 2.42 -5.06 27.64
CA LYS A 289 1.82 -6.15 28.41
C LYS A 289 2.39 -7.52 28.02
N LYS A 290 2.69 -7.73 26.74
CA LYS A 290 3.32 -8.97 26.25
C LYS A 290 4.73 -9.19 26.82
N GLU A 291 5.47 -8.10 27.08
CA GLU A 291 6.80 -8.16 27.68
C GLU A 291 6.75 -8.35 29.20
N THR A 292 5.74 -7.77 29.87
CA THR A 292 5.66 -7.76 31.34
C THR A 292 4.90 -8.93 31.95
N LEU A 293 3.97 -9.55 31.22
CA LEU A 293 3.11 -10.61 31.75
C LEU A 293 3.64 -12.00 31.41
N SER A 294 3.27 -12.99 32.22
CA SER A 294 3.44 -14.39 31.84
C SER A 294 2.63 -14.70 30.57
N LYS A 295 3.00 -15.75 29.83
CA LYS A 295 2.28 -16.16 28.62
C LYS A 295 0.77 -16.34 28.89
N THR A 296 0.42 -17.03 29.97
CA THR A 296 -0.97 -17.30 30.36
C THR A 296 -1.73 -16.02 30.70
N ASP A 297 -1.13 -15.14 31.51
CA ASP A 297 -1.76 -13.90 31.94
C ASP A 297 -1.95 -12.95 30.75
N TYR A 298 -0.97 -12.87 29.85
CA TYR A 298 -1.10 -12.13 28.61
C TYR A 298 -2.26 -12.63 27.75
N TYR A 299 -2.43 -13.96 27.60
CA TYR A 299 -3.55 -14.51 26.83
C TYR A 299 -4.90 -14.20 27.47
N ASN A 300 -5.01 -14.29 28.80
CA ASN A 300 -6.23 -13.94 29.53
C ASN A 300 -6.55 -12.46 29.41
N TRP A 301 -5.57 -11.59 29.63
CA TRP A 301 -5.71 -10.15 29.45
C TRP A 301 -6.13 -9.81 28.02
N ASN A 302 -5.45 -10.34 27.00
CA ASN A 302 -5.77 -10.06 25.60
C ASN A 302 -7.15 -10.62 25.19
N LYS A 303 -7.63 -11.71 25.82
CA LYS A 303 -8.99 -12.22 25.63
C LYS A 303 -10.02 -11.25 26.21
N GLN A 304 -9.78 -10.74 27.42
CA GLN A 304 -10.64 -9.74 28.05
C GLN A 304 -10.73 -8.45 27.23
N GLN A 305 -9.60 -7.96 26.72
CA GLN A 305 -9.57 -6.78 25.85
C GLN A 305 -10.36 -6.98 24.54
N LYS A 306 -10.38 -8.20 23.97
CA LYS A 306 -11.25 -8.51 22.81
C LYS A 306 -12.73 -8.42 23.16
N ILE A 307 -13.13 -8.98 24.30
CA ILE A 307 -14.52 -8.94 24.79
C ILE A 307 -14.96 -7.48 24.98
N GLU A 308 -14.14 -6.65 25.61
CA GLU A 308 -14.43 -5.23 25.81
C GLU A 308 -14.61 -4.48 24.48
N ARG A 309 -13.77 -4.76 23.46
CA ARG A 309 -13.93 -4.18 22.12
C ARG A 309 -15.23 -4.59 21.45
N ASP A 310 -15.58 -5.88 21.52
CA ASP A 310 -16.83 -6.40 20.95
C ASP A 310 -18.07 -5.82 21.67
N GLN A 311 -17.94 -5.44 22.95
CA GLN A 311 -18.97 -4.73 23.73
C GLN A 311 -19.04 -3.22 23.46
N GLY A 312 -18.23 -2.71 22.51
CA GLY A 312 -18.28 -1.32 22.07
C GLY A 312 -17.18 -0.41 22.63
N ASN A 313 -16.28 -0.93 23.47
CA ASN A 313 -15.10 -0.21 23.96
C ASN A 313 -13.95 -0.27 22.94
N SER A 314 -14.22 0.19 21.71
CA SER A 314 -13.24 0.24 20.63
C SER A 314 -13.18 1.65 20.06
N ASP A 315 -12.02 2.29 20.19
CA ASP A 315 -11.73 3.60 19.57
C ASP A 315 -12.04 3.58 18.07
N PHE A 316 -11.77 2.44 17.41
CA PHE A 316 -12.03 2.29 15.98
C PHE A 316 -13.51 2.31 15.66
N ILE A 317 -14.35 1.63 16.45
CA ILE A 317 -15.81 1.70 16.31
C ILE A 317 -16.30 3.13 16.52
N GLN A 318 -15.80 3.83 17.53
CA GLN A 318 -16.19 5.21 17.81
C GLN A 318 -15.88 6.14 16.63
N LYS A 319 -14.66 6.03 16.06
CA LYS A 319 -14.27 6.78 14.86
C LYS A 319 -15.09 6.38 13.63
N LEU A 320 -15.37 5.09 13.43
CA LEU A 320 -16.23 4.63 12.33
C LEU A 320 -17.65 5.20 12.42
N LYS A 321 -18.25 5.25 13.62
CA LYS A 321 -19.56 5.90 13.85
C LYS A 321 -19.53 7.37 13.49
N ALA A 322 -18.45 8.08 13.81
CA ALA A 322 -18.32 9.52 13.52
C ALA A 322 -18.29 9.82 12.01
N ILE A 323 -17.79 8.91 11.18
CA ILE A 323 -17.74 9.09 9.71
C ILE A 323 -18.89 8.38 8.97
N GLN A 324 -19.75 7.65 9.69
CA GLN A 324 -20.90 6.97 9.14
C GLN A 324 -21.94 8.01 8.70
N ARG A 325 -22.27 8.03 7.41
CA ARG A 325 -23.30 8.92 6.87
C ARG A 325 -24.65 8.21 6.88
N PRO A 326 -25.77 8.92 7.10
CA PRO A 326 -27.11 8.37 6.90
C PRO A 326 -27.24 7.78 5.49
N ALA A 327 -28.01 6.70 5.37
CA ALA A 327 -28.15 5.92 4.13
C ALA A 327 -28.67 6.74 2.93
N GLU A 328 -29.24 7.92 3.17
CA GLU A 328 -29.84 8.81 2.16
C GLU A 328 -28.82 9.48 1.22
N LEU A 329 -27.51 9.40 1.50
CA LEU A 329 -26.44 9.98 0.68
C LEU A 329 -25.71 8.97 -0.23
N LEU A 330 -26.27 7.78 -0.45
CA LEU A 330 -25.62 6.68 -1.17
C LEU A 330 -26.12 6.46 -2.62
N HIS A 331 -26.94 7.37 -3.16
CA HIS A 331 -27.46 7.31 -4.53
C HIS A 331 -26.75 8.29 -5.47
#